data_AF-A0A2E8IRR7-F1
#
_entry.id   AF-A0A2E8IRR7-F1
#
_cell.length_a   1.000
_cell.length_b   1.000
_cell.length_c   1.000
_cell.angle_alpha   90.00
_cell.angle_beta   90.00
_cell.angle_gamma   90.00
#
_symmetry.space_group_name_H-M   'P 1'
#
loop_
_entity.id
_entity.type
_entity.pdbx_description
1 polymer ?
#
loop_
_entity_poly.entity_id
_entity_poly.type
_entity_poly.pdbx_seq_one_letter_code
_entity_poly.pdbx_strand_id
1 'polypeptide(L)' 'NNGPGHYSFWDYQAGSWQRNNGIRIDHFLLTPRCADLLIDVGIDSYVRGADKPSDHVPVWLELDS' A
#
# COMPACT_ATOMS: atom_id res chain seq x y z
N ASN A 1 -10.14 0.67 9.04
CA ASN A 1 -8.87 0.35 8.36
C ASN A 1 -7.85 -0.29 9.32
N ASN A 2 -8.27 -1.19 10.23
CA ASN A 2 -7.40 -1.78 11.28
C ASN A 2 -7.22 -3.30 11.11
N GLY A 3 -7.58 -3.84 9.95
CA GLY A 3 -7.42 -5.27 9.67
C GLY A 3 -5.99 -5.61 9.25
N PRO A 4 -5.49 -6.81 9.56
CA PRO A 4 -4.24 -7.32 8.98
C PRO A 4 -4.36 -7.39 7.44
N GLY A 5 -3.24 -7.23 6.72
CA GLY A 5 -3.16 -7.39 5.26
C GLY A 5 -3.00 -6.12 4.41
N HIS A 6 -3.02 -4.92 5.01
CA HIS A 6 -2.75 -3.67 4.31
C HIS A 6 -1.27 -3.29 4.43
N TYR A 7 -0.40 -3.95 3.67
CA TYR A 7 1.04 -3.69 3.63
C TYR A 7 1.44 -3.08 2.30
N SER A 8 2.41 -2.18 2.32
CA SER A 8 2.97 -1.56 1.13
C SER A 8 4.36 -2.10 0.77
N PHE A 9 4.95 -2.90 1.67
CA PHE A 9 6.30 -3.44 1.52
C PHE A 9 6.43 -4.87 2.05
N TRP A 10 7.20 -5.69 1.33
CA TRP A 10 7.67 -7.00 1.76
C TRP A 10 9.12 -7.21 1.35
N ASP A 11 9.97 -7.48 2.34
CA ASP A 11 11.38 -7.82 2.14
C ASP A 11 11.51 -9.07 1.22
N TYR A 12 12.55 -9.09 0.38
CA TYR A 12 12.84 -10.24 -0.48
C TYR A 12 13.27 -11.48 0.31
N GLN A 13 13.76 -11.30 1.54
CA GLN A 13 14.27 -12.35 2.39
C GLN A 13 13.13 -13.11 3.10
N ALA A 14 13.49 -14.30 3.60
CA ALA A 14 12.65 -15.15 4.45
C ALA A 14 11.27 -15.50 3.88
N GLY A 15 11.04 -15.32 2.57
CA GLY A 15 9.74 -15.54 1.94
C GLY A 15 8.65 -14.64 2.50
N SER A 16 8.98 -13.39 2.84
CA SER A 16 8.05 -12.46 3.51
C SER A 16 6.77 -12.24 2.71
N TRP A 17 6.86 -12.17 1.38
CA TRP A 17 5.68 -12.10 0.50
C TRP A 17 4.77 -13.32 0.64
N GLN A 18 5.32 -14.54 0.53
CA GLN A 18 4.55 -15.79 0.60
C GLN A 18 3.90 -16.00 1.99
N ARG A 19 4.53 -15.47 3.05
CA ARG A 19 4.04 -15.52 4.42
C ARG A 19 3.10 -14.36 4.76
N ASN A 20 2.86 -13.44 3.82
CA ASN A 20 2.16 -12.18 4.03
C ASN A 20 2.70 -11.39 5.25
N ASN A 21 4.01 -11.44 5.47
CA ASN A 21 4.69 -10.76 6.56
C ASN A 21 5.21 -9.40 6.06
N GLY A 22 4.29 -8.47 5.84
CA GLY A 22 4.60 -7.15 5.31
C GLY A 22 4.64 -6.07 6.39
N ILE A 23 5.11 -4.89 5.99
CA ILE A 23 4.96 -3.65 6.76
C ILE A 23 4.32 -2.59 5.89
N ARG A 24 3.68 -1.62 6.54
CA ARG A 24 3.07 -0.46 5.88
C ARG A 24 3.94 0.74 6.16
N ILE A 25 4.66 1.21 5.15
CA ILE A 25 5.61 2.32 5.28
C ILE A 25 5.39 3.44 4.26
N ASP A 26 4.57 3.21 3.24
CA ASP A 26 4.22 4.21 2.23
C ASP A 26 2.87 4.87 2.59
N HIS A 27 2.87 6.20 2.73
CA HIS A 27 1.73 6.96 3.25
C HIS A 27 1.53 8.28 2.53
N PHE A 28 0.27 8.66 2.33
CA PHE A 28 -0.12 10.02 2.00
C PHE A 28 -0.51 10.76 3.27
N LEU A 29 0.13 11.91 3.52
CA LEU A 29 -0.21 12.81 4.60
C LEU A 29 -0.94 14.01 4.01
N LEU A 30 -2.21 14.18 4.36
CA LEU A 30 -3.08 15.20 3.79
C LEU A 30 -3.30 16.35 4.76
N THR A 31 -3.38 17.57 4.23
CA THR A 31 -3.94 18.70 4.97
C THR A 31 -5.45 18.48 5.17
N PRO A 32 -6.10 19.14 6.16
CA PRO A 32 -7.54 18.97 6.39
C PRO A 32 -8.39 19.21 5.13
N ARG A 33 -8.09 20.26 4.37
CA ARG A 33 -8.81 20.58 3.13
C ARG A 33 -8.68 19.49 2.06
N CYS A 34 -7.52 18.84 1.96
CA CYS A 34 -7.35 17.71 1.04
C CYS A 34 -8.07 16.46 1.55
N ALA A 35 -8.08 16.25 2.87
CA ALA A 35 -8.77 15.11 3.47
C ALA A 35 -10.30 15.20 3.26
N ASP A 36 -10.87 16.41 3.26
CA ASP A 36 -12.28 16.64 2.94
C ASP A 36 -12.65 16.27 1.49
N LEU A 37 -11.65 16.23 0.58
CA LEU A 37 -11.82 15.84 -0.83
C LEU A 37 -11.53 14.35 -1.07
N LEU A 38 -11.17 13.57 -0.04
CA LEU A 38 -10.76 12.17 -0.23
C LEU A 38 -11.95 11.30 -0.64
N ILE A 39 -11.88 10.75 -1.85
CA ILE A 39 -12.87 9.81 -2.40
C ILE A 39 -12.50 8.37 -2.03
N ASP A 40 -11.27 7.97 -2.34
CA ASP A 40 -10.80 6.60 -2.10
C ASP A 40 -9.28 6.55 -1.87
N VAL A 41 -8.81 5.45 -1.28
CA VAL A 41 -7.40 5.16 -1.05
C VAL A 41 -7.17 3.66 -1.10
N GLY A 42 -6.12 3.25 -1.81
CA GLY A 42 -5.84 1.83 -2.03
C GLY A 42 -4.36 1.47 -1.99
N ILE A 43 -4.14 0.16 -1.96
CA ILE A 43 -2.83 -0.47 -2.07
C ILE A 43 -2.93 -1.59 -3.10
N ASP A 44 -2.13 -1.50 -4.16
CA ASP A 44 -2.16 -2.46 -5.27
C ASP A 44 -1.22 -3.64 -5.00
N SER A 45 -1.53 -4.40 -3.93
CA SER A 45 -0.68 -5.51 -3.47
C SER A 45 -0.52 -6.64 -4.50
N TYR A 46 -1.47 -6.78 -5.43
CA TYR A 46 -1.40 -7.76 -6.52
C TYR A 46 -0.17 -7.58 -7.42
N VAL A 47 0.36 -6.35 -7.54
CA VAL A 47 1.56 -6.05 -8.35
C VAL A 47 2.79 -6.78 -7.80
N ARG A 48 2.82 -7.07 -6.49
CA ARG A 48 3.91 -7.82 -5.85
C ARG A 48 4.03 -9.27 -6.33
N GLY A 49 2.98 -9.81 -6.96
CA GLY A 49 2.95 -11.16 -7.52
C GLY A 49 3.48 -11.28 -8.95
N ALA A 50 3.89 -10.17 -9.59
CA ALA A 50 4.43 -10.17 -10.95
C ALA A 50 5.84 -10.79 -11.04
N ASP A 51 6.36 -11.00 -12.25
CA ASP A 51 7.75 -11.39 -12.47
C ASP A 51 8.69 -10.22 -12.17
N LYS A 52 9.77 -10.48 -11.41
CA LYS A 52 10.73 -9.47 -10.91
C LYS A 52 10.04 -8.20 -10.34
N PRO A 53 9.17 -8.34 -9.33
CA PRO A 53 8.44 -7.21 -8.76
C PRO A 53 9.36 -6.38 -7.86
N SER A 54 8.99 -5.12 -7.61
CA SER A 54 9.56 -4.34 -6.50
C SER A 54 9.14 -4.94 -5.15
N ASP A 55 9.94 -4.68 -4.13
CA ASP A 55 9.66 -4.92 -2.72
C ASP A 55 8.56 -4.01 -2.17
N HIS A 56 8.34 -2.85 -2.80
CA HIS A 56 7.20 -1.98 -2.56
C HIS A 56 6.08 -2.21 -3.58
N VAL A 57 4.85 -1.91 -3.17
CA VAL A 57 3.68 -1.84 -4.05
C VAL A 57 3.12 -0.42 -4.10
N PRO A 58 2.48 -0.03 -5.21
CA PRO A 58 1.85 1.28 -5.31
C PRO A 58 0.78 1.48 -4.24
N VAL A 59 0.83 2.65 -3.61
CA VAL A 59 -0.28 3.22 -2.85
C VAL A 59 -0.85 4.38 -3.64
N TRP A 60 -2.16 4.51 -3.68
CA TRP A 60 -2.83 5.55 -4.44
C TRP A 60 -3.97 6.16 -3.63
N LEU A 61 -4.36 7.37 -4.02
CA LEU A 61 -5.56 8.03 -3.51
C LEU A 61 -6.29 8.72 -4.65
N GLU A 62 -7.60 8.87 -4.49
CA GLU A 62 -8.47 9.62 -5.38
C GLU A 62 -9.06 10.81 -4.63
N LEU A 63 -8.99 12.00 -5.22
CA LEU A 63 -9.56 13.23 -4.67
C LEU A 63 -10.65 13.76 -5.60
N ASP A 64 -11.64 14.40 -5.01
CA ASP A 64 -12.66 15.16 -5.72
C ASP A 64 -12.06 16.39 -6.41
N SER A 65 -12.60 16.74 -7.58
CA SER A 65 -12.04 17.72 -8.53
C SER A 65 -12.50 19.16 -8.28
#